data_AF-A0A7X3Y7N0-F1
#
_entry.id   AF-A0A7X3Y7N0-F1
#
_cell.length_a   1.000
_cell.length_b   1.000
_cell.length_c   1.000
_cell.angle_alpha   90.00
_cell.angle_beta   90.00
_cell.angle_gamma   90.00
#
_symmetry.space_group_name_H-M   'P 1'
#
loop_
_entity.id
_entity.type
_entity.pdbx_description
1 polymer ?
#
loop_
_entity_poly.entity_id
_entity_poly.type
_entity_poly.pdbx_seq_one_letter_code
_entity_poly.pdbx_strand_id
1 'polypeptide(L)'
;MRNLRDVYGDYEDRVAVLGISTDTSEGRTTVRSYMTGFNGAWEASQYNADAFLAYRISSQSTEIVIDGNGVITHRGGYGSISTREWREVLDEATR
;
A
#
# COMPACT_ATOMS: atom_id res chain seq x y z
N MET A 1 -5.06 -4.85 3.12
CA MET A 1 -5.62 -3.52 3.52
C MET A 1 -6.38 -3.52 4.85
N ARG A 2 -7.35 -4.43 5.10
CA ARG A 2 -8.12 -4.42 6.37
C ARG A 2 -7.22 -4.50 7.61
N ASN A 3 -6.31 -5.47 7.67
CA ASN A 3 -5.41 -5.65 8.81
C ASN A 3 -4.38 -4.52 8.95
N LEU A 4 -3.98 -3.89 7.84
CA LEU A 4 -3.11 -2.71 7.86
C LEU A 4 -3.79 -1.53 8.55
N ARG A 5 -5.09 -1.29 8.25
CA ARG A 5 -5.87 -0.23 8.89
C ARG A 5 -5.86 -0.35 10.42
N ASP A 6 -5.90 -1.58 10.94
CA ASP A 6 -5.96 -1.84 12.38
C ASP A 6 -4.65 -1.50 13.12
N VAL A 7 -3.52 -1.38 12.40
CA VAL A 7 -2.22 -1.01 12.99
C VAL A 7 -1.71 0.34 12.54
N TYR A 8 -2.26 0.90 11.47
CA TYR A 8 -1.73 2.10 10.81
C TYR A 8 -1.59 3.31 11.74
N GLY A 9 -2.48 3.48 12.72
CA GLY A 9 -2.41 4.59 13.68
C GLY A 9 -1.10 4.66 14.45
N ASP A 10 -0.44 3.52 14.70
CA ASP A 10 0.85 3.47 15.41
C ASP A 10 2.03 3.95 14.50
N TYR A 11 1.79 4.07 13.19
CA TYR A 11 2.80 4.34 12.17
C TYR A 11 2.46 5.57 11.31
N GLU A 12 1.34 6.26 11.54
CA GLU A 12 0.83 7.30 10.62
C GLU A 12 1.82 8.47 10.41
N ASP A 13 2.64 8.78 11.41
CA ASP A 13 3.68 9.81 11.34
C ASP A 13 4.97 9.34 10.62
N ARG A 14 5.09 8.04 10.35
CA ARG A 14 6.32 7.41 9.84
C ARG A 14 6.12 6.71 8.49
N VAL A 15 4.89 6.35 8.16
CA VAL A 15 4.56 5.53 6.98
C VAL A 15 3.45 6.20 6.19
N ALA A 16 3.72 6.50 4.93
CA ALA A 16 2.70 6.88 3.96
C ALA A 16 2.14 5.65 3.24
N VAL A 17 0.83 5.63 2.98
CA VAL A 17 0.17 4.59 2.20
C VAL A 17 -0.33 5.17 0.90
N LEU A 18 0.02 4.53 -0.23
CA LEU A 18 -0.42 4.90 -1.57
C LEU A 18 -1.18 3.73 -2.21
N GLY A 19 -2.46 3.95 -2.50
CA GLY A 19 -3.26 3.05 -3.33
C GLY A 19 -3.09 3.38 -4.81
N ILE A 20 -2.83 2.38 -5.64
CA ILE A 20 -2.74 2.54 -7.10
C ILE A 20 -3.76 1.60 -7.75
N SER A 21 -4.62 2.14 -8.62
CA SER A 21 -5.64 1.33 -9.26
C SER A 21 -5.07 0.31 -10.26
N THR A 22 -5.78 -0.82 -10.25
CA THR A 22 -5.78 -1.96 -11.18
C THR A 22 -6.13 -1.62 -12.64
N ASP A 23 -7.03 -0.65 -12.72
CA ASP A 23 -7.93 -0.45 -13.83
C ASP A 23 -7.54 0.84 -14.54
N THR A 24 -7.22 0.72 -15.83
CA THR A 24 -6.79 1.84 -16.66
C THR A 24 -7.93 2.84 -16.95
N SER A 25 -9.18 2.46 -16.70
CA SER A 25 -10.36 3.31 -16.88
C SER A 25 -10.72 4.10 -15.62
N GLU A 26 -10.19 3.73 -14.45
CA GLU A 26 -10.46 4.43 -13.20
C GLU A 26 -9.61 5.71 -13.07
N GLY A 27 -10.30 6.83 -12.88
CA GLY A 27 -9.67 8.10 -12.54
C GLY A 27 -9.30 8.19 -11.05
N ARG A 28 -8.39 9.12 -10.71
CA ARG A 28 -7.90 9.37 -9.35
C ARG A 28 -9.01 9.54 -8.30
N THR A 29 -10.14 10.16 -8.66
CA THR A 29 -11.28 10.39 -7.74
C THR A 29 -11.92 9.07 -7.27
N THR A 30 -12.05 8.09 -8.16
CA THR A 30 -12.60 6.76 -7.85
C THR A 30 -11.69 6.05 -6.86
N VAL A 31 -10.38 6.03 -7.17
CA VAL A 31 -9.36 5.42 -6.30
C VAL A 31 -9.33 6.10 -4.93
N ARG A 32 -9.40 7.44 -4.88
CA ARG A 32 -9.42 8.17 -3.62
C ARG A 32 -10.66 7.86 -2.78
N SER A 33 -11.83 7.72 -3.42
CA SER A 33 -13.07 7.36 -2.72
C SER A 33 -12.96 5.96 -2.09
N TYR A 34 -12.38 5.01 -2.81
CA TYR A 34 -12.09 3.67 -2.30
C TYR A 34 -11.10 3.71 -1.11
N MET A 35 -9.97 4.41 -1.26
CA MET A 35 -8.95 4.53 -0.19
C MET A 35 -9.50 5.20 1.07
N THR A 36 -10.31 6.25 0.91
CA THR A 36 -10.96 6.98 2.02
C THR A 36 -11.90 6.07 2.81
N GLY A 37 -12.50 5.05 2.18
CA GLY A 37 -13.28 4.03 2.87
C GLY A 37 -12.47 3.17 3.86
N PHE A 38 -11.15 3.09 3.68
CA PHE A 38 -10.25 2.46 4.64
C PHE A 38 -9.69 3.47 5.64
N ASN A 39 -9.06 4.54 5.16
CA ASN A 39 -8.49 5.59 5.99
C ASN A 39 -8.36 6.90 5.18
N GLY A 40 -8.81 8.02 5.75
CA GLY A 40 -8.79 9.31 5.08
C GLY A 40 -7.38 9.90 4.84
N ALA A 41 -6.37 9.41 5.56
CA ALA A 41 -4.98 9.82 5.39
C ALA A 41 -4.28 9.13 4.20
N TRP A 42 -4.83 8.03 3.69
CA TRP A 42 -4.16 7.25 2.64
C TRP A 42 -4.32 7.91 1.28
N GLU A 43 -3.21 8.03 0.56
CA GLU A 43 -3.14 8.66 -0.74
C GLU A 43 -3.58 7.72 -1.86
N ALA A 44 -3.97 8.30 -2.98
CA ALA A 44 -4.48 7.57 -4.14
C ALA A 44 -3.87 8.10 -5.43
N SER A 45 -3.45 7.17 -6.29
CA SER A 45 -3.02 7.41 -7.65
C SER A 45 -3.82 6.55 -8.63
N GLN A 46 -4.01 7.08 -9.84
CA GLN A 46 -4.49 6.30 -10.97
C GLN A 46 -3.43 5.30 -11.44
N TYR A 47 -3.83 4.38 -12.31
CA TYR A 47 -2.94 3.44 -12.98
C TYR A 47 -1.70 4.13 -13.57
N ASN A 48 -0.54 3.48 -13.42
CA ASN A 48 0.72 3.94 -13.98
C ASN A 48 1.51 2.73 -14.50
N ALA A 49 1.65 2.62 -15.82
CA ALA A 49 2.32 1.49 -16.46
C ALA A 49 3.80 1.37 -16.05
N ASP A 50 4.50 2.50 -15.94
CA ASP A 50 5.93 2.51 -15.60
C ASP A 50 6.16 2.01 -14.18
N ALA A 51 5.31 2.39 -13.22
CA ALA A 51 5.35 1.87 -11.86
C ALA A 51 5.10 0.35 -11.85
N PHE A 52 4.10 -0.12 -12.59
CA PHE A 52 3.80 -1.55 -12.64
C PHE A 52 4.94 -2.38 -13.24
N LEU A 53 5.59 -1.87 -14.27
CA LEU A 53 6.76 -2.52 -14.87
C LEU A 53 7.97 -2.46 -13.94
N ALA A 54 8.28 -1.29 -13.36
CA ALA A 54 9.41 -1.09 -12.45
C ALA A 54 9.30 -2.01 -11.22
N TYR A 55 8.10 -2.13 -10.66
CA TYR A 55 7.83 -3.01 -9.54
C TYR A 55 7.45 -4.44 -9.95
N ARG A 56 7.40 -4.79 -11.25
CA ARG A 56 6.99 -6.13 -11.73
C ARG A 56 5.65 -6.60 -11.14
N ILE A 57 4.67 -5.71 -11.12
CA ILE A 57 3.31 -5.99 -10.64
C ILE A 57 2.53 -6.65 -11.79
N SER A 58 2.26 -7.95 -11.67
CA SER A 58 1.53 -8.73 -12.68
C SER A 58 0.13 -9.15 -12.25
N SER A 59 -0.24 -8.93 -10.99
CA SER A 59 -1.52 -9.39 -10.44
C SER A 59 -2.07 -8.43 -9.40
N GLN A 60 -3.40 -8.36 -9.34
CA GLN A 60 -4.09 -7.72 -8.24
C GLN A 60 -4.32 -8.72 -7.08
N SER A 61 -4.40 -8.28 -5.83
CA SER A 61 -3.92 -7.00 -5.30
C SER A 61 -2.54 -7.24 -4.67
N THR A 62 -1.52 -6.51 -5.14
CA THR A 62 -0.14 -6.64 -4.64
C THR A 62 0.11 -5.56 -3.59
N GLU A 63 0.62 -5.95 -2.43
CA GLU A 63 1.06 -5.05 -1.35
C GLU A 63 2.60 -5.02 -1.36
N ILE A 64 3.18 -3.83 -1.37
CA ILE A 64 4.64 -3.61 -1.38
C ILE A 64 4.96 -2.64 -0.25
N VAL A 65 5.98 -2.95 0.54
CA VAL A 65 6.53 -2.04 1.54
C VAL A 65 7.95 -1.68 1.13
N ILE A 66 8.23 -0.38 1.21
CA ILE A 66 9.50 0.24 0.83
C ILE A 66 10.01 0.99 2.06
N ASP A 67 11.26 0.77 2.44
CA ASP A 67 11.90 1.47 3.57
C ASP A 67 12.36 2.89 3.21
N GLY A 68 12.91 3.60 4.19
CA GLY A 68 13.45 4.96 4.00
C GLY A 68 14.63 5.07 3.03
N ASN A 69 15.25 3.95 2.66
CA ASN A 69 16.35 3.87 1.68
C ASN A 69 15.86 3.52 0.27
N GLY A 70 14.56 3.32 0.08
CA GLY A 70 13.98 2.89 -1.19
C GLY A 70 14.08 1.39 -1.45
N VAL A 71 14.40 0.57 -0.44
CA VAL A 71 14.51 -0.89 -0.55
C VAL A 71 13.16 -1.54 -0.28
N ILE A 72 12.75 -2.47 -1.14
CA ILE A 72 11.55 -3.28 -0.92
C ILE A 72 11.83 -4.29 0.19
N THR A 73 11.26 -4.07 1.37
CA THR A 73 11.38 -4.98 2.53
C THR A 73 10.30 -6.05 2.54
N HIS A 74 9.16 -5.79 1.88
CA HIS A 74 8.08 -6.75 1.79
C HIS A 74 7.34 -6.70 0.45
N ARG A 75 6.91 -7.88 -0.02
CA ARG A 75 6.00 -8.07 -1.15
C ARG A 75 5.02 -9.20 -0.83
N GLY A 76 3.73 -8.91 -0.93
CA GLY A 76 2.67 -9.86 -0.64
C GLY A 76 1.42 -9.64 -1.50
N GLY A 77 0.48 -10.58 -1.41
CA GLY A 77 -0.86 -10.44 -1.99
C GLY A 77 -1.86 -9.90 -0.96
N TYR A 78 -3.00 -9.38 -1.42
CA TYR A 78 -4.05 -8.89 -0.55
C TYR A 78 -4.50 -9.96 0.45
N GLY A 79 -4.51 -9.58 1.73
CA GLY A 79 -4.98 -10.46 2.81
C GLY A 79 -4.00 -11.57 3.20
N SER A 80 -2.79 -11.57 2.62
CA SER A 80 -1.74 -12.52 3.01
C SER A 80 -1.05 -12.19 4.33
N ILE A 81 -1.21 -10.95 4.83
CA ILE A 81 -0.50 -10.43 6.01
C ILE A 81 -1.49 -10.23 7.16
N SER A 82 -1.26 -10.93 8.27
CA SER A 82 -1.98 -10.74 9.54
C SER A 82 -1.61 -9.42 10.21
N THR A 83 -2.41 -8.97 11.18
CA THR A 83 -2.12 -7.77 11.98
C THR A 83 -0.75 -7.83 12.67
N ARG A 84 -0.34 -9.02 13.13
CA ARG A 84 0.99 -9.22 13.75
C ARG A 84 2.11 -9.02 12.72
N GLU A 85 1.99 -9.67 11.57
CA GLU A 85 2.98 -9.57 10.50
C GLU A 85 3.08 -8.15 9.94
N TRP A 86 1.97 -7.40 9.90
CA TRP A 86 2.00 -5.98 9.52
C TRP A 86 2.85 -5.14 10.47
N ARG A 87 2.77 -5.38 11.79
CA ARG A 87 3.65 -4.68 12.74
C ARG A 87 5.12 -5.03 12.50
N GLU A 88 5.42 -6.30 12.30
CA GLU A 88 6.79 -6.76 12.03
C GLU A 88 7.36 -6.11 10.75
N VAL A 89 6.58 -6.10 9.67
CA VAL A 89 6.96 -5.48 8.39
C VAL A 89 7.15 -3.96 8.52
N LEU A 90 6.25 -3.27 9.21
CA LEU A 90 6.35 -1.81 9.38
C LEU A 90 7.45 -1.41 10.36
N ASP A 91 7.69 -2.20 11.41
CA ASP A 91 8.82 -2.00 12.32
C ASP A 91 10.15 -2.17 11.57
N GLU A 92 10.26 -3.15 10.68
CA GLU A 92 11.45 -3.33 9.84
C GLU A 92 11.65 -2.14 8.88
N ALA A 93 10.58 -1.68 8.23
CA ALA A 93 10.64 -0.60 7.25
C ALA A 93 10.89 0.79 7.86
N THR A 94 10.67 0.97 9.17
CA THR A 94 10.80 2.26 9.87
C THR A 94 11.97 2.32 10.84
N ARG A 95 12.89 1.35 10.77
CA ARG A 95 14.15 1.33 11.54
C ARG A 95 15.19 2.31 11.04
#